data_AF-A0A1F7W5N3-F1
#
_entry.id   AF-A0A1F7W5N3-F1
#
_cell.length_a   1.000
_cell.length_b   1.000
_cell.length_c   1.000
_cell.angle_alpha   90.00
_cell.angle_beta   90.00
_cell.angle_gamma   90.00
#
_symmetry.space_group_name_H-M   'P 1'
#
loop_
_entity.id
_entity.type
_entity.pdbx_description
1 polymer ?
#
loop_
_entity_poly.entity_id
_entity_poly.type
_entity_poly.pdbx_seq_one_letter_code
_entity_poly.pdbx_strand_id
1 'polypeptide(L)'
;MSFDLSSLALPIWTLLVLYGAYLVLFFVYTGFNLYHLLRFGTYGIGLYSITALCLAGTILLVAGSVLLLFPFDWSASVPLDVFFIGSGDSQFFPGP
;
A
#
# COMPACT_ATOMS: atom_id res chain seq x y z
N MET A 1 17.15 -33.07 -0.98
CA MET A 1 17.13 -31.91 -0.08
C MET A 1 15.79 -31.23 -0.30
N SER A 2 14.81 -31.44 0.57
CA SER A 2 13.50 -30.78 0.47
C SER A 2 13.64 -29.35 0.99
N PHE A 3 13.23 -28.37 0.19
CA PHE A 3 13.17 -26.97 0.61
C PHE A 3 11.95 -26.79 1.50
N ASP A 4 12.16 -26.49 2.79
CA ASP A 4 11.08 -26.28 3.75
C ASP A 4 10.76 -24.77 3.85
N LEU A 5 9.66 -24.37 3.20
CA LEU A 5 9.19 -22.99 3.17
C LEU A 5 8.73 -22.48 4.54
N SER A 6 8.38 -23.38 5.46
CA SER A 6 7.95 -23.05 6.82
C SER A 6 9.09 -22.50 7.68
N SER A 7 10.33 -22.84 7.34
CA SER A 7 11.54 -22.35 8.01
C SER A 7 11.93 -20.92 7.61
N LEU A 8 11.36 -20.42 6.50
CA LEU A 8 11.61 -19.08 5.99
C LEU A 8 10.48 -18.17 6.46
N ALA A 9 10.73 -17.36 7.50
CA ALA A 9 9.77 -16.39 8.01
C ALA A 9 10.12 -14.98 7.51
N LEU A 10 9.17 -14.33 6.84
CA LEU A 10 9.34 -12.94 6.41
C LEU A 10 8.75 -12.00 7.47
N PRO A 11 9.49 -10.98 7.89
CA PRO A 11 8.95 -10.00 8.81
C PRO A 11 8.00 -9.06 8.07
N ILE A 12 6.83 -8.80 8.68
CA ILE A 12 5.71 -8.09 8.04
C ILE A 12 6.10 -6.66 7.62
N TRP A 13 7.05 -6.02 8.30
CA TRP A 13 7.57 -4.70 7.93
C TRP A 13 8.10 -4.63 6.49
N THR A 14 8.52 -5.75 5.89
CA THR A 14 8.97 -5.79 4.48
C THR A 14 7.86 -5.40 3.51
N LEU A 15 6.62 -5.82 3.79
CA LEU A 15 5.44 -5.42 3.03
C LEU A 15 5.14 -3.93 3.23
N LEU A 16 5.35 -3.43 4.45
CA LEU A 16 5.16 -2.01 4.76
C LEU A 16 6.17 -1.13 4.02
N VAL A 17 7.42 -1.58 3.87
CA VAL A 17 8.45 -0.89 3.08
C VAL A 17 8.07 -0.84 1.60
N LEU A 18 7.60 -1.96 1.03
CA LEU A 18 7.16 -1.99 -0.37
C LEU A 18 5.95 -1.07 -0.58
N TYR A 19 4.99 -1.09 0.33
CA TYR A 19 3.85 -0.19 0.34
C TYR A 19 4.27 1.28 0.45
N GLY A 20 5.19 1.59 1.37
CA GLY A 20 5.75 2.94 1.53
C GLY A 20 6.46 3.43 0.26
N ALA A 21 7.25 2.57 -0.39
CA ALA A 21 7.90 2.89 -1.66
C ALA A 21 6.87 3.21 -2.76
N TYR A 22 5.81 2.42 -2.86
CA TYR A 22 4.68 2.69 -3.76
C TYR A 22 4.04 4.06 -3.46
N LEU A 23 3.79 4.38 -2.19
CA LEU A 23 3.21 5.67 -1.80
C LEU A 23 4.10 6.85 -2.17
N VAL A 24 5.42 6.73 -1.99
CA VAL A 24 6.38 7.78 -2.37
C VAL A 24 6.35 8.01 -3.88
N LEU A 25 6.43 6.95 -4.68
CA LEU A 25 6.36 7.06 -6.14
C LEU A 25 5.03 7.66 -6.59
N PHE A 26 3.93 7.23 -5.98
CA PHE A 26 2.61 7.77 -6.23
C PHE A 26 2.53 9.27 -5.92
N PHE A 27 3.08 9.70 -4.78
CA PHE A 27 3.08 11.10 -4.37
C PHE A 27 3.90 11.97 -5.32
N VAL A 28 5.09 11.51 -5.71
CA VAL A 28 5.93 12.19 -6.70
C VAL A 28 5.22 12.30 -8.04
N TYR A 29 4.61 11.22 -8.51
CA TYR A 29 3.87 11.21 -9.78
C TYR A 29 2.69 12.19 -9.75
N THR A 30 1.86 12.13 -8.72
CA THR A 30 0.68 12.98 -8.62
C THR A 30 1.07 14.45 -8.41
N GLY A 31 2.09 14.71 -7.60
CA GLY A 31 2.65 16.05 -7.39
C GLY A 31 3.21 16.65 -8.68
N PHE A 32 3.94 15.85 -9.47
CA PHE A 32 4.43 16.26 -10.78
C PHE A 32 3.28 16.58 -11.74
N ASN A 33 2.24 15.73 -11.80
CA ASN A 33 1.08 15.98 -12.64
C ASN A 33 0.34 17.25 -12.24
N LEU A 34 0.16 17.49 -10.93
CA LEU A 34 -0.46 18.71 -10.44
C LEU A 34 0.38 19.94 -10.79
N TYR A 35 1.69 19.90 -10.56
CA TYR A 35 2.60 20.98 -10.92
C TYR A 35 2.56 21.28 -12.43
N HIS A 36 2.59 20.23 -13.25
CA HIS A 36 2.51 20.37 -14.70
C HIS A 36 1.18 21.01 -15.13
N LEU A 37 0.06 20.61 -14.52
CA LEU A 37 -1.24 21.25 -14.78
C LEU A 37 -1.23 22.73 -14.39
N LEU A 38 -0.71 23.05 -13.21
CA LEU A 38 -0.64 24.42 -12.70
C LEU A 38 0.26 25.34 -13.54
N ARG A 39 1.36 24.80 -14.05
CA ARG A 39 2.38 25.59 -14.75
C ARG A 39 2.19 25.63 -16.26
N PHE A 40 1.77 24.53 -16.86
CA PHE A 40 1.71 24.32 -18.32
C PHE A 40 0.32 23.95 -18.82
N GLY A 41 -0.68 23.81 -17.92
CA GLY A 41 -2.04 23.46 -18.28
C GLY A 41 -2.72 24.58 -19.05
N THR A 42 -2.66 24.50 -20.37
CA THR A 42 -3.58 25.18 -21.30
C THR A 42 -4.93 24.45 -21.42
N TYR A 43 -5.11 23.35 -20.69
CA TYR A 43 -6.27 22.47 -20.74
C TYR A 43 -7.43 22.96 -19.87
N GLY A 44 -8.65 22.81 -20.38
CA GLY A 44 -9.89 23.31 -19.79
C GLY A 44 -10.22 22.73 -18.40
N ILE A 45 -11.18 23.38 -17.74
CA ILE A 45 -11.56 23.19 -16.32
C ILE A 45 -11.84 21.74 -15.91
N GLY A 46 -12.28 20.89 -16.86
CA GLY A 46 -12.55 19.47 -16.61
C GLY A 46 -11.31 18.67 -16.22
N LEU A 47 -10.14 18.95 -16.82
CA LEU A 47 -8.91 18.23 -16.48
C LEU A 47 -8.45 18.60 -15.06
N TYR A 48 -8.57 19.87 -14.69
CA TYR A 48 -8.29 20.36 -13.34
C TYR A 48 -9.13 19.64 -12.28
N SER A 49 -10.44 19.54 -12.50
CA SER A 49 -11.35 18.90 -11.55
C SER A 49 -11.04 17.41 -11.37
N ILE A 50 -10.74 16.68 -12.46
CA ILE A 50 -10.40 15.25 -12.39
C ILE A 50 -9.08 15.05 -11.66
N THR A 51 -8.05 15.84 -11.98
CA THR A 51 -6.75 15.74 -11.30
C THR A 51 -6.86 16.10 -9.82
N ALA A 52 -7.63 17.13 -9.47
CA ALA A 52 -7.87 17.52 -8.08
C ALA A 52 -8.65 16.44 -7.30
N LEU A 53 -9.68 15.84 -7.91
CA LEU A 53 -10.45 14.76 -7.30
C LEU A 53 -9.59 13.50 -7.09
N CYS A 54 -8.78 13.11 -8.09
CA CYS A 54 -7.84 12.01 -7.95
C CYS A 54 -6.84 12.25 -6.82
N LEU A 55 -6.28 13.45 -6.73
CA LEU A 55 -5.37 13.81 -5.65
C LEU A 55 -6.04 13.74 -4.28
N ALA A 56 -7.22 14.37 -4.13
CA ALA A 56 -7.96 14.38 -2.87
C ALA A 56 -8.37 12.97 -2.43
N GLY A 57 -8.92 12.17 -3.35
CA GLY A 57 -9.28 10.78 -3.09
C GLY A 57 -8.08 9.94 -2.68
N THR A 58 -6.92 10.18 -3.27
CA THR A 58 -5.72 9.43 -2.89
C THR A 58 -5.16 9.87 -1.54
N ILE A 59 -5.15 11.17 -1.23
CA ILE A 59 -4.78 11.64 0.12
C ILE A 59 -5.67 10.98 1.17
N LEU A 60 -6.97 10.88 0.90
CA LEU A 60 -7.93 10.24 1.80
C LEU A 60 -7.65 8.74 1.95
N LEU A 61 -7.38 8.02 0.86
CA LEU A 61 -7.02 6.60 0.90
C LEU A 61 -5.73 6.35 1.67
N VAL A 62 -4.71 7.21 1.51
CA VAL A 62 -3.43 7.09 2.23
C VAL A 62 -3.60 7.41 3.71
N ALA A 63 -4.35 8.47 4.05
CA ALA A 63 -4.63 8.76 5.45
C ALA A 63 -5.44 7.63 6.11
N GLY A 64 -6.45 7.11 5.40
CA GLY A 64 -7.26 5.99 5.86
C GLY A 64 -6.45 4.71 6.04
N SER A 65 -5.55 4.39 5.11
CA SER A 65 -4.69 3.20 5.22
C SER A 65 -3.73 3.31 6.40
N VAL A 66 -3.09 4.47 6.61
CA VAL A 66 -2.20 4.67 7.77
C VAL A 66 -2.96 4.50 9.07
N LEU A 67 -4.15 5.08 9.21
CA LEU A 67 -4.98 4.94 10.42
C LEU A 67 -5.43 3.49 10.66
N LEU A 68 -5.79 2.77 9.60
CA LEU A 68 -6.19 1.36 9.68
C LEU A 68 -5.01 0.45 10.04
N LEU A 69 -3.80 0.78 9.56
CA LEU A 69 -2.61 -0.04 9.70
C LEU A 69 -1.81 0.27 10.98
N PHE A 70 -1.99 1.46 11.57
CA PHE A 70 -1.29 1.89 12.78
C PHE A 70 -1.38 0.93 13.98
N PRO A 71 -2.53 0.32 14.31
CA PRO A 71 -2.64 -0.54 15.50
C PRO A 71 -2.02 -1.93 15.33
N PHE A 72 -1.60 -2.33 14.12
CA PHE A 72 -1.04 -3.65 13.88
C PHE A 72 0.41 -3.77 14.36
N ASP A 73 0.79 -4.94 14.84
CA ASP A 73 2.18 -5.24 15.21
C ASP A 73 2.99 -5.61 13.96
N TRP A 74 3.83 -4.69 13.53
CA TRP A 74 4.69 -4.82 12.35
C TRP A 74 5.98 -5.60 12.62
N SER A 75 6.27 -5.92 13.88
CA SER A 75 7.44 -6.72 14.29
C SER A 75 7.20 -8.22 14.14
N ALA A 76 5.95 -8.64 13.99
CA ALA A 76 5.61 -10.03 13.77
C ALA A 76 6.20 -10.56 12.45
N SER A 77 6.56 -11.85 12.47
CA SER A 77 7.06 -12.58 11.31
C SER A 77 6.04 -13.63 10.89
N VAL A 78 5.73 -13.70 9.60
CA VAL A 78 4.78 -14.67 9.05
C VAL A 78 5.57 -15.67 8.19
N PRO A 79 5.36 -16.98 8.40
CA PRO A 79 6.04 -18.00 7.61
C PRO A 79 5.54 -17.99 6.16
N LEU A 80 6.46 -18.28 5.22
CA LEU A 80 6.24 -18.10 3.78
C LEU A 80 5.24 -19.07 3.15
N ASP A 81 5.02 -20.21 3.78
CA ASP A 81 4.00 -21.19 3.42
C ASP A 81 2.59 -20.59 3.45
N VAL A 82 2.30 -19.72 4.44
CA VAL A 82 1.02 -19.01 4.57
C VAL A 82 0.75 -18.09 3.37
N PHE A 83 1.79 -17.43 2.83
CA PHE A 83 1.64 -16.50 1.71
C PHE A 83 1.45 -17.20 0.35
N PHE A 84 2.09 -18.35 0.14
CA PHE A 84 2.15 -18.99 -1.17
C PHE A 84 1.17 -20.14 -1.37
N ILE A 85 0.81 -20.85 -0.30
CA ILE A 85 -0.01 -22.07 -0.41
C ILE A 85 -1.49 -21.73 -0.21
N GLY A 86 -1.81 -20.56 0.35
CA GLY A 86 -3.17 -20.19 0.72
C GLY A 86 -3.61 -21.08 1.89
N SER A 87 -3.86 -20.47 3.04
CA SER A 87 -4.22 -21.21 4.26
C SER A 87 -5.46 -22.09 4.03
N GLY A 88 -5.26 -23.39 3.85
CA GLY A 88 -6.31 -24.40 3.94
C GLY A 88 -6.86 -24.53 5.36
N ASP A 89 -6.14 -24.02 6.37
CA ASP A 89 -6.52 -24.15 7.77
C ASP A 89 -6.71 -22.78 8.45
N SER A 90 -7.90 -22.65 9.02
CA SER A 90 -8.58 -21.48 9.57
C SER A 90 -7.98 -20.90 10.86
N GLN A 91 -6.65 -20.82 10.99
CA GLN A 91 -6.01 -20.47 12.28
C GLN A 91 -5.54 -19.02 12.43
N PHE A 92 -5.69 -18.16 11.42
CA PHE A 92 -5.15 -16.78 11.50
C PHE A 92 -6.12 -15.75 12.13
N PHE A 93 -7.40 -16.08 12.28
CA PHE A 93 -8.38 -15.21 12.94
C PHE A 93 -9.07 -16.00 14.05
N PRO A 94 -8.82 -15.71 15.34
CA PRO A 94 -9.80 -16.10 16.34
C PRO A 94 -11.09 -15.34 15.98
N GLY A 95 -12.15 -16.10 15.70
CA GLY A 95 -13.50 -15.53 15.64
C GLY A 95 -13.88 -14.86 16.97
N PRO A 96 -14.99 -14.11 17.00
CA PRO A 96 -15.43 -13.37 18.18
C PRO A 96 -15.53 -14.23 19.44
#